data_AF-A0A661C885-F1
#
_entry.id   AF-A0A661C885-F1
#
_cell.length_a   1.000
_cell.length_b   1.000
_cell.length_c   1.000
_cell.angle_alpha   90.00
_cell.angle_beta   90.00
_cell.angle_gamma   90.00
#
_symmetry.space_group_name_H-M   'P 1'
#
loop_
_entity.id
_entity.type
_entity.pdbx_description
1 polymer ?
#
loop_
_entity_poly.entity_id
_entity_poly.type
_entity_poly.pdbx_seq_one_letter_code
_entity_poly.pdbx_strand_id
1 'polypeptide(L)'
;MNIFILNTGRCGSSTFIKACQHITNYSSAHESLSTETGSLRFNYPPDHIEADNRLSWLLGRLDKVYGNSAFYVHLKRNPEDTITSFSRRIDYGILKAFEQGILMHEQHFIPASNIAADYIETVEANIELFLKDKTNKLDVSLETVKADFTKFWEKINAQGHLSEALKEWGIHYNAS
;
A
#
# COMPACT_ATOMS: atom_id res chain seq x y z
N MET A 1 -16.91 1.74 7.58
CA MET A 1 -15.76 0.82 7.73
C MET A 1 -14.55 1.44 7.05
N ASN A 2 -13.40 1.51 7.71
CA ASN A 2 -12.19 2.02 7.06
C ASN A 2 -11.46 0.90 6.33
N ILE A 3 -10.74 1.27 5.27
CA ILE A 3 -10.09 0.36 4.34
C ILE A 3 -8.64 0.79 4.19
N PHE A 4 -7.71 -0.14 4.38
CA PHE A 4 -6.28 0.14 4.30
C PHE A 4 -5.62 -0.71 3.21
N ILE A 5 -4.99 -0.04 2.24
CA ILE A 5 -4.23 -0.67 1.15
C ILE A 5 -2.77 -0.78 1.59
N LEU A 6 -2.42 -1.93 2.15
CA LEU A 6 -1.08 -2.26 2.62
C LEU A 6 -0.22 -2.74 1.45
N ASN A 7 0.98 -2.21 1.34
CA ASN A 7 1.88 -2.51 0.24
C ASN A 7 3.33 -2.10 0.55
N THR A 8 4.26 -2.64 -0.24
CA THR A 8 5.69 -2.30 -0.26
C THR A 8 5.98 -0.91 -0.83
N GLY A 9 5.07 -0.37 -1.64
CA GLY A 9 5.30 0.76 -2.54
C GLY A 9 5.66 0.27 -3.94
N ARG A 10 5.51 1.13 -4.96
CA ARG A 10 5.82 0.81 -6.37
C ARG A 10 5.02 -0.37 -6.98
N CYS A 11 3.90 -0.71 -6.36
CA CYS A 11 2.97 -1.76 -6.81
C CYS A 11 1.62 -1.21 -7.32
N GLY A 12 1.54 0.08 -7.67
CA GLY A 12 0.33 0.69 -8.24
C GLY A 12 -0.65 1.31 -7.23
N SER A 13 -0.23 1.55 -5.98
CA SER A 13 -1.08 2.15 -4.93
C SER A 13 -1.67 3.52 -5.31
N SER A 14 -0.92 4.37 -6.01
CA SER A 14 -1.44 5.66 -6.49
C SER A 14 -2.59 5.47 -7.48
N THR A 15 -2.45 4.57 -8.45
CA THR A 15 -3.52 4.24 -9.41
C THR A 15 -4.70 3.59 -8.72
N PHE A 16 -4.45 2.74 -7.71
CA PHE A 16 -5.51 2.16 -6.89
C PHE A 16 -6.39 3.25 -6.25
N ILE A 17 -5.77 4.27 -5.65
CA ILE A 17 -6.51 5.40 -5.08
C ILE A 17 -7.21 6.23 -6.14
N LYS A 18 -6.60 6.46 -7.31
CA LYS A 18 -7.30 7.11 -8.43
C LYS A 18 -8.55 6.35 -8.86
N ALA A 19 -8.49 5.03 -8.96
CA ALA A 19 -9.67 4.21 -9.21
C ALA A 19 -10.72 4.34 -8.10
N CYS A 20 -10.30 4.41 -6.83
CA CYS A 20 -11.20 4.61 -5.69
C CYS A 20 -11.85 6.00 -5.65
N GLN A 21 -11.32 7.01 -6.35
CA GLN A 21 -11.96 8.34 -6.43
C GLN A 21 -13.29 8.33 -7.20
N HIS A 22 -13.58 7.25 -7.94
CA HIS A 22 -14.87 7.03 -8.59
C HIS A 22 -15.91 6.36 -7.68
N ILE A 23 -15.55 6.03 -6.44
CA ILE A 23 -16.44 5.52 -5.40
C ILE A 23 -17.10 6.70 -4.68
N THR A 24 -18.42 6.67 -4.51
CA THR A 24 -19.20 7.79 -3.96
C THR A 24 -19.54 7.65 -2.49
N ASN A 25 -19.50 6.44 -1.93
CA ASN A 25 -19.81 6.16 -0.53
C ASN A 25 -18.57 5.96 0.35
N TYR A 26 -17.37 6.16 -0.20
CA TYR A 26 -16.11 6.17 0.54
C TYR A 26 -15.28 7.38 0.10
N SER A 27 -14.60 8.01 1.05
CA SER A 27 -13.50 8.92 0.71
C SER A 27 -12.24 8.11 0.41
N SER A 28 -11.31 8.65 -0.39
CA SER A 28 -10.05 7.96 -0.69
C SER A 28 -8.87 8.92 -0.79
N ALA A 29 -7.72 8.51 -0.24
CA ALA A 29 -6.49 9.29 -0.29
C ALA A 29 -5.23 8.42 -0.30
N HIS A 30 -4.12 9.03 -0.71
CA HIS A 30 -2.80 8.42 -0.76
C HIS A 30 -1.87 9.18 0.18
N GLU A 31 -1.40 8.52 1.24
CA GLU A 31 -0.46 9.05 2.24
C GLU A 31 -0.96 10.31 2.98
N SER A 32 -2.28 10.40 3.23
CA SER A 32 -2.97 11.62 3.70
C SER A 32 -2.55 12.08 5.09
N LEU A 33 -2.25 11.12 5.98
CA LEU A 33 -1.80 11.39 7.36
C LEU A 33 -0.33 10.98 7.57
N SER A 34 0.45 10.86 6.50
CA SER A 34 1.83 10.33 6.55
C SER A 34 2.79 11.14 7.42
N THR A 35 2.56 12.45 7.55
CA THR A 35 3.36 13.38 8.36
C THR A 35 2.84 13.54 9.78
N GLU A 36 1.66 13.01 10.10
CA GLU A 36 1.05 13.16 11.42
C GLU A 36 1.71 12.27 12.47
N THR A 37 1.70 12.71 13.73
CA THR A 37 2.35 12.02 14.85
C THR A 37 1.35 11.69 15.96
N GLY A 38 1.65 10.66 16.77
CA GLY A 38 0.76 10.26 17.86
C GLY A 38 -0.57 9.71 17.35
N SER A 39 -1.68 10.02 18.03
CA SER A 39 -3.02 9.55 17.64
C SER A 39 -3.47 10.11 16.29
N LEU A 40 -3.00 11.31 15.90
CA LEU A 40 -3.34 11.94 14.62
C LEU A 40 -2.93 11.09 13.42
N ARG A 41 -1.86 10.28 13.56
CA ARG A 41 -1.40 9.35 12.51
C ARG A 41 -2.45 8.33 12.08
N PHE A 42 -3.45 8.07 12.91
CA PHE A 42 -4.51 7.09 12.67
C PHE A 42 -5.91 7.72 12.73
N ASN A 43 -6.01 9.04 12.66
CA ASN A 43 -7.30 9.73 12.77
C ASN A 43 -7.97 9.88 11.39
N TYR A 44 -8.13 8.77 10.67
CA TYR A 44 -8.80 8.75 9.37
C TYR A 44 -10.31 8.95 9.56
N PRO A 45 -11.00 9.68 8.66
CA PRO A 45 -12.44 9.82 8.71
C PRO A 45 -13.13 8.45 8.59
N PRO A 46 -14.39 8.31 9.03
CA PRO A 46 -15.17 7.11 8.76
C PRO A 46 -15.34 6.91 7.25
N ASP A 47 -15.44 5.65 6.84
CA ASP A 47 -15.67 5.26 5.44
C ASP A 47 -14.58 5.82 4.51
N HIS A 48 -13.34 5.57 4.91
CA HIS A 48 -12.14 6.05 4.22
C HIS A 48 -11.29 4.90 3.68
N ILE A 49 -10.81 5.05 2.44
CA ILE A 49 -9.83 4.18 1.80
C ILE A 49 -8.47 4.91 1.79
N GLU A 50 -7.52 4.40 2.56
CA GLU A 50 -6.16 4.95 2.59
C GLU A 50 -5.18 3.97 1.96
N ALA A 51 -4.35 4.46 1.04
CA ALA A 51 -3.13 3.77 0.65
C ALA A 51 -1.92 4.53 1.17
N ASP A 52 -1.12 3.87 2.00
CA ASP A 52 0.11 4.44 2.54
C ASP A 52 1.08 3.28 2.84
N ASN A 53 2.17 3.20 2.07
CA ASN A 53 3.13 2.11 2.21
C ASN A 53 3.86 2.17 3.57
N ARG A 54 3.88 3.32 4.25
CA ARG A 54 4.52 3.46 5.57
C ARG A 54 3.70 2.84 6.70
N LEU A 55 2.41 2.56 6.48
CA LEU A 55 1.60 1.84 7.47
C LEU A 55 2.13 0.42 7.74
N SER A 56 2.87 -0.18 6.80
CA SER A 56 3.56 -1.47 6.99
C SER A 56 4.58 -1.45 8.14
N TRP A 57 5.11 -0.29 8.49
CA TRP A 57 6.03 -0.10 9.64
C TRP A 57 5.28 0.22 10.94
N LEU A 58 3.97 0.42 10.88
CA LEU A 58 3.13 0.88 11.99
C LEU A 58 1.98 -0.09 12.30
N LEU A 59 2.07 -1.34 11.83
CA LEU A 59 0.98 -2.32 11.87
C LEU A 59 0.46 -2.61 13.28
N GLY A 60 1.32 -2.65 14.30
CA GLY A 60 0.87 -2.85 15.69
C GLY A 60 0.00 -1.69 16.21
N ARG A 61 0.26 -0.46 15.76
CA ARG A 61 -0.57 0.71 16.12
C ARG A 61 -1.86 0.74 15.28
N LEU A 62 -1.77 0.36 14.01
CA LEU A 62 -2.94 0.20 13.14
C LEU A 62 -3.90 -0.86 13.70
N ASP A 63 -3.37 -1.99 14.18
CA ASP A 63 -4.13 -3.07 14.81
C ASP A 63 -4.87 -2.58 16.07
N LYS A 64 -4.16 -1.83 16.93
CA LYS A 64 -4.73 -1.30 18.17
C LYS A 64 -5.91 -0.37 17.92
N VAL A 65 -5.88 0.41 16.84
CA VAL A 65 -6.94 1.39 16.51
C VAL A 65 -8.08 0.74 15.73
N TYR A 66 -7.77 -0.06 14.72
CA TYR A 66 -8.74 -0.56 13.76
C TYR A 66 -9.00 -2.06 13.84
N GLY A 67 -7.98 -2.88 14.13
CA GLY A 67 -8.12 -4.32 14.34
C GLY A 67 -9.04 -5.00 13.32
N ASN A 68 -9.99 -5.82 13.78
CA ASN A 68 -10.98 -6.46 12.89
C ASN A 68 -12.16 -5.58 12.46
N SER A 69 -12.18 -4.29 12.83
CA SER A 69 -13.23 -3.34 12.43
C SER A 69 -12.98 -2.67 11.07
N ALA A 70 -11.79 -2.87 10.48
CA ALA A 70 -11.41 -2.40 9.17
C ALA A 70 -11.34 -3.54 8.15
N PHE A 71 -11.27 -3.17 6.87
CA PHE A 71 -10.96 -4.06 5.76
C PHE A 71 -9.54 -3.80 5.27
N TYR A 72 -8.79 -4.86 5.00
CA TYR A 72 -7.40 -4.73 4.58
C TYR A 72 -7.19 -5.28 3.17
N VAL A 73 -6.48 -4.53 2.34
CA VAL A 73 -6.02 -5.00 1.03
C VAL A 73 -4.52 -5.16 1.08
N HIS A 74 -4.00 -6.34 0.71
CA HIS A 74 -2.59 -6.49 0.38
C HIS A 74 -2.42 -6.28 -1.12
N LEU A 75 -1.90 -5.11 -1.51
CA LEU A 75 -1.66 -4.79 -2.92
C LEU A 75 -0.23 -5.23 -3.30
N LYS A 76 -0.16 -6.25 -4.13
CA LYS A 76 1.06 -6.91 -4.58
C LYS A 76 1.34 -6.60 -6.05
N ARG A 77 2.61 -6.70 -6.41
CA ARG A 77 3.12 -6.69 -7.79
C ARG A 77 4.20 -7.75 -7.88
N ASN A 78 4.50 -8.22 -9.08
CA ASN A 78 5.65 -9.08 -9.36
C ASN A 78 6.90 -8.55 -8.62
N PRO A 79 7.59 -9.40 -7.82
CA PRO A 79 8.72 -8.97 -7.00
C PRO A 79 9.88 -8.39 -7.82
N GLU A 80 10.28 -9.01 -8.92
CA GLU A 80 11.40 -8.58 -9.75
C GLU A 80 11.17 -7.20 -10.37
N ASP A 81 9.95 -6.97 -10.86
CA ASP A 81 9.47 -5.68 -11.36
C ASP A 81 9.53 -4.59 -10.27
N THR A 82 9.18 -4.96 -9.04
CA THR A 82 9.15 -4.07 -7.88
C THR A 82 10.57 -3.74 -7.42
N ILE A 83 11.45 -4.75 -7.33
CA ILE A 83 12.89 -4.61 -7.05
C ILE A 83 13.53 -3.67 -8.07
N THR A 84 13.27 -3.91 -9.36
CA THR A 84 13.80 -3.08 -10.45
C THR A 84 13.34 -1.63 -10.33
N SER A 85 12.07 -1.39 -9.99
CA SER A 85 11.55 -0.04 -9.79
C SER A 85 12.17 0.66 -8.57
N PHE A 86 12.36 -0.06 -7.46
CA PHE A 86 12.95 0.47 -6.24
C PHE A 86 14.45 0.73 -6.35
N SER A 87 15.19 -0.14 -7.06
CA SER A 87 16.65 -0.02 -7.22
C SER A 87 17.08 1.33 -7.79
N ARG A 88 16.23 1.97 -8.61
CA ARG A 88 16.45 3.33 -9.16
C ARG A 88 16.36 4.44 -8.12
N ARG A 89 16.05 4.11 -6.85
CA ARG A 89 15.72 5.05 -5.77
C ARG A 89 16.59 4.85 -4.53
N ILE A 90 17.72 4.19 -4.67
CA ILE A 90 18.62 3.89 -3.55
C ILE A 90 19.06 5.15 -2.79
N ASP A 91 19.22 6.27 -3.50
CA ASP A 91 19.74 7.50 -2.91
C ASP A 91 18.70 8.37 -2.19
N TYR A 92 17.41 7.99 -2.17
CA TYR A 92 16.36 8.81 -1.56
C TYR A 92 15.13 8.02 -1.10
N GLY A 93 14.28 8.68 -0.31
CA GLY A 93 12.99 8.14 0.14
C GLY A 93 13.14 6.95 1.07
N ILE A 94 12.16 6.04 1.01
CA ILE A 94 12.04 4.95 1.98
C ILE A 94 13.15 3.90 1.85
N LEU A 95 13.69 3.69 0.64
CA LEU A 95 14.74 2.70 0.43
C LEU A 95 16.05 3.13 1.10
N LYS A 96 16.43 4.40 0.94
CA LYS A 96 17.55 4.98 1.69
C LYS A 96 17.32 4.94 3.19
N ALA A 97 16.12 5.28 3.65
CA ALA A 97 15.78 5.25 5.07
C ALA A 97 15.87 3.82 5.64
N PHE A 98 15.48 2.82 4.87
CA PHE A 98 15.64 1.42 5.23
C PHE A 98 17.11 1.02 5.33
N GLU A 99 17.91 1.29 4.29
CA GLU A 99 19.33 0.94 4.30
C GLU A 99 20.11 1.63 5.43
N GLN A 100 20.00 2.96 5.53
CA GLN A 100 20.85 3.73 6.43
C GLN A 100 20.26 3.81 7.84
N GLY A 101 18.93 3.79 7.96
CA GLY A 101 18.24 3.95 9.24
C GLY A 101 17.86 2.64 9.91
N ILE A 102 17.55 1.58 9.16
CA ILE A 102 17.14 0.28 9.70
C ILE A 102 18.28 -0.72 9.65
N LEU A 103 18.92 -0.89 8.48
CA LEU A 103 20.08 -1.78 8.34
C LEU A 103 21.38 -1.14 8.84
N MET A 104 21.37 0.16 9.15
CA MET A 104 22.51 0.90 9.70
C MET A 104 23.77 0.84 8.82
N HIS A 105 23.61 0.69 7.50
CA HIS A 105 24.74 0.76 6.58
C HIS A 105 25.22 2.23 6.48
N GLU A 106 26.41 2.51 7.01
CA GLU A 106 27.01 3.86 6.95
C GLU A 106 27.28 4.31 5.51
N GLN A 107 27.59 3.36 4.62
CA GLN A 107 27.86 3.60 3.20
C GLN A 107 27.24 2.48 2.35
N HIS A 108 26.80 2.84 1.14
CA HIS A 108 26.22 1.90 0.19
C HIS A 108 27.32 1.13 -0.54
N PHE A 109 27.47 -0.17 -0.23
CA PHE A 109 28.49 -1.03 -0.84
C PHE A 109 27.93 -2.25 -1.58
N ILE A 110 26.66 -2.57 -1.38
CA ILE A 110 25.99 -3.72 -2.02
C ILE A 110 25.07 -3.24 -3.14
N PRO A 111 24.77 -4.07 -4.15
CA PRO A 111 23.87 -3.67 -5.23
C PRO A 111 22.51 -3.16 -4.71
N ALA A 112 22.01 -2.06 -5.26
CA ALA A 112 20.69 -1.50 -4.90
C ALA A 112 19.55 -2.52 -4.99
N SER A 113 19.64 -3.49 -5.91
CA SER A 113 18.69 -4.60 -6.04
C SER A 113 18.63 -5.49 -4.81
N ASN A 114 19.75 -5.69 -4.11
CA ASN A 114 19.79 -6.51 -2.90
C ASN A 114 19.11 -5.79 -1.74
N ILE A 115 19.38 -4.48 -1.58
CA ILE A 115 18.68 -3.63 -0.61
C ILE A 115 17.18 -3.59 -0.91
N ALA A 116 16.80 -3.44 -2.17
CA ALA A 116 15.40 -3.43 -2.60
C ALA A 116 14.70 -4.77 -2.33
N ALA A 117 15.37 -5.89 -2.62
CA ALA A 117 14.83 -7.23 -2.34
C ALA A 117 14.60 -7.43 -0.84
N ASP A 118 15.58 -7.09 0.00
CA ASP A 118 15.48 -7.23 1.46
C ASP A 118 14.38 -6.32 2.06
N TYR A 119 14.28 -5.09 1.56
CA TYR A 119 13.19 -4.16 1.91
C TYR A 119 11.82 -4.74 1.56
N ILE A 120 11.66 -5.27 0.34
CA ILE A 120 10.39 -5.83 -0.14
C ILE A 120 10.01 -7.05 0.70
N GLU A 121 10.95 -7.98 0.91
CA GLU A 121 10.73 -9.17 1.74
C GLU A 121 10.32 -8.79 3.17
N THR A 122 11.01 -7.82 3.78
CA THR A 122 10.69 -7.33 5.13
C THR A 122 9.27 -6.78 5.20
N VAL A 123 8.87 -5.93 4.25
CA VAL A 123 7.54 -5.32 4.25
C VAL A 123 6.45 -6.36 3.96
N GLU A 124 6.65 -7.25 3.00
CA GLU A 124 5.72 -8.34 2.69
C GLU A 124 5.51 -9.25 3.90
N ALA A 125 6.60 -9.70 4.55
CA ALA A 125 6.53 -10.54 5.74
C ALA A 125 5.77 -9.86 6.90
N ASN A 126 6.00 -8.56 7.11
CA ASN A 126 5.27 -7.79 8.13
C ASN A 126 3.77 -7.71 7.83
N ILE A 127 3.39 -7.45 6.57
CA ILE A 127 1.99 -7.40 6.15
C ILE A 127 1.34 -8.78 6.30
N GLU A 128 1.98 -9.84 5.80
CA GLU A 128 1.47 -11.21 5.89
C GLU A 128 1.25 -11.65 7.34
N LEU A 129 2.22 -11.37 8.22
CA LEU A 129 2.12 -11.64 9.65
C LEU A 129 0.95 -10.89 10.30
N PHE A 130 0.77 -9.61 9.97
CA PHE A 130 -0.32 -8.80 10.49
C PHE A 130 -1.69 -9.27 9.99
N LEU A 131 -1.78 -9.67 8.72
CA LEU A 131 -3.02 -10.07 8.09
C LEU A 131 -3.46 -11.48 8.47
N LYS A 132 -2.56 -12.35 8.98
CA LYS A 132 -2.83 -13.79 9.19
C LYS A 132 -4.16 -14.09 9.88
N ASP A 133 -4.56 -13.27 10.85
CA ASP A 133 -5.74 -13.44 11.70
C ASP A 133 -6.85 -12.41 11.45
N LYS A 134 -6.71 -11.57 10.43
CA LYS A 134 -7.74 -10.57 10.07
C LYS A 134 -8.90 -11.21 9.33
N THR A 135 -10.11 -10.92 9.78
CA THR A 135 -11.35 -11.46 9.20
C THR A 135 -11.64 -10.84 7.83
N ASN A 136 -11.42 -9.53 7.71
CA ASN A 136 -11.77 -8.76 6.52
C ASN A 136 -10.50 -8.39 5.75
N LYS A 137 -10.10 -9.27 4.83
CA LYS A 137 -8.92 -9.05 3.98
C LYS A 137 -9.12 -9.52 2.55
N LEU A 138 -8.31 -8.97 1.64
CA LEU A 138 -8.25 -9.36 0.24
C LEU A 138 -6.85 -9.11 -0.32
N ASP A 139 -6.34 -10.07 -1.09
CA ASP A 139 -5.14 -9.86 -1.89
C ASP A 139 -5.52 -9.30 -3.27
N VAL A 140 -4.76 -8.32 -3.74
CA VAL A 140 -4.90 -7.72 -5.07
C VAL A 140 -3.53 -7.75 -5.73
N SER A 141 -3.44 -8.34 -6.92
CA SER A 141 -2.21 -8.32 -7.73
C SER A 141 -2.34 -7.31 -8.86
N LEU A 142 -1.26 -6.55 -9.10
CA LEU A 142 -1.21 -5.57 -10.20
C LEU A 142 -1.39 -6.24 -11.56
N GLU A 143 -0.93 -7.48 -11.70
CA GLU A 143 -1.00 -8.29 -12.91
C GLU A 143 -2.44 -8.71 -13.26
N THR A 144 -3.29 -8.86 -12.25
CA THR A 144 -4.72 -9.23 -12.37
C THR A 144 -5.65 -8.12 -11.92
N VAL A 145 -5.15 -6.88 -11.86
CA VAL A 145 -5.74 -5.81 -11.06
C VAL A 145 -7.17 -5.46 -11.45
N LYS A 146 -7.55 -5.55 -12.73
CA LYS A 146 -8.93 -5.26 -13.14
C LYS A 146 -9.92 -6.24 -12.52
N ALA A 147 -9.60 -7.53 -12.53
CA ALA A 147 -10.46 -8.55 -11.94
C ALA A 147 -10.47 -8.44 -10.41
N ASP A 148 -9.31 -8.23 -9.79
CA ASP A 148 -9.21 -8.16 -8.34
C ASP A 148 -9.79 -6.86 -7.77
N PHE A 149 -9.68 -5.75 -8.49
CA PHE A 149 -10.32 -4.48 -8.13
C PHE A 149 -11.85 -4.57 -8.23
N THR A 150 -12.39 -5.30 -9.22
CA THR A 150 -13.84 -5.59 -9.26
C THR A 150 -14.28 -6.39 -8.03
N LYS A 151 -13.54 -7.42 -7.62
CA LYS A 151 -13.85 -8.17 -6.38
C LYS A 151 -13.76 -7.28 -5.14
N PHE A 152 -12.77 -6.40 -5.08
CA PHE A 152 -12.63 -5.41 -4.01
C PHE A 152 -13.87 -4.51 -3.95
N TRP A 153 -14.26 -3.93 -5.09
CA TRP A 153 -15.44 -3.06 -5.21
C TRP A 153 -16.70 -3.72 -4.67
N GLU A 154 -16.94 -4.98 -5.06
CA GLU A 154 -18.08 -5.77 -4.59
C GLU A 154 -18.02 -6.05 -3.09
N LYS A 155 -16.86 -6.50 -2.57
CA LYS A 155 -16.68 -6.84 -1.15
C LYS A 155 -16.92 -5.67 -0.20
N ILE A 156 -16.60 -4.45 -0.61
CA ILE A 156 -16.80 -3.25 0.21
C ILE A 156 -18.16 -2.58 -0.03
N ASN A 157 -18.99 -3.16 -0.91
CA ASN A 157 -20.25 -2.60 -1.38
C ASN A 157 -20.07 -1.16 -1.90
N ALA A 158 -19.04 -0.94 -2.73
CA ALA A 158 -18.77 0.36 -3.31
C ALA A 158 -19.89 0.79 -4.25
N GLN A 159 -20.26 2.05 -4.16
CA GLN A 159 -21.22 2.73 -5.03
C GLN A 159 -20.46 3.70 -5.94
N GLY A 160 -20.95 3.91 -7.16
CA GLY A 160 -20.32 4.81 -8.13
C GLY A 160 -20.13 4.14 -9.48
N HIS A 161 -19.11 4.58 -10.22
CA HIS A 161 -18.90 4.19 -11.62
C HIS A 161 -17.71 3.24 -11.77
N LEU A 162 -17.93 1.94 -11.55
CA LEU A 162 -16.89 0.91 -11.68
C LEU A 162 -16.22 0.94 -13.06
N SER A 163 -16.97 1.21 -14.13
CA SER A 163 -16.39 1.30 -15.49
C SER A 163 -15.36 2.41 -15.62
N GLU A 164 -15.57 3.56 -14.99
CA GLU A 164 -14.61 4.67 -14.99
C GLU A 164 -13.41 4.35 -14.10
N ALA A 165 -13.65 3.76 -12.93
CA ALA A 165 -12.58 3.29 -12.04
C ALA A 165 -11.64 2.31 -12.74
N LEU A 166 -12.17 1.39 -13.55
CA LEU A 166 -11.37 0.40 -14.28
C LEU A 166 -10.52 1.02 -15.41
N LYS A 167 -10.86 2.21 -15.91
CA LYS A 167 -10.08 2.94 -16.92
C LYS A 167 -8.80 3.53 -16.34
N GLU A 168 -8.79 3.89 -15.04
CA GLU A 168 -7.61 4.44 -14.35
C GLU A 168 -6.39 3.52 -14.46
N TRP A 169 -6.61 2.20 -14.47
CA TRP A 169 -5.55 1.20 -14.64
C TRP A 169 -4.89 1.19 -16.02
N GLY A 170 -5.49 1.86 -17.02
CA GLY A 170 -4.89 2.08 -18.33
C GLY A 170 -4.09 3.38 -18.43
N ILE A 171 -4.05 4.19 -17.37
CA ILE A 171 -3.36 5.48 -17.35
C ILE A 171 -2.05 5.34 -16.57
N HIS A 172 -0.96 5.82 -17.16
CA HIS A 172 0.36 5.79 -16.55
C HIS A 172 0.54 6.93 -15.54
N TYR A 173 0.13 6.70 -14.29
CA TYR A 173 0.44 7.57 -13.16
C TYR A 173 1.85 7.25 -12.61
N ASN A 174 2.67 8.27 -12.35
CA ASN A 174 4.01 8.14 -11.73
C ASN A 174 5.01 7.25 -12.49
N ALA A 175 5.06 7.35 -13.82
CA ALA A 175 6.09 6.74 -14.64
C ALA A 175 7.47 7.35 -14.31
N SER A 176 8.38 6.53 -13.77
CA SER A 176 9.78 6.87 -13.50
C SER A 176 10.67 5.68 -13.83
#